data_AF-F5VZB4-F1
#
_entry.id   AF-F5VZB4-F1
#
_cell.length_a   1.000
_cell.length_b   1.000
_cell.length_c   1.000
_cell.angle_alpha   90.00
_cell.angle_beta   90.00
_cell.angle_gamma   90.00
#
_symmetry.space_group_name_H-M   'P 1'
#
loop_
_entity.id
_entity.type
_entity.pdbx_description
1 polymer ?
#
loop_
_entity_poly.entity_id
_entity_poly.type
_entity_poly.pdbx_seq_one_letter_code
_entity_poly.pdbx_strand_id
1 'polypeptide(L)'
;MDQLIDNAPVVPPRPTVTEETAEEVVESPQTISEKEEKYSIPTRVSVSYQTQDASPDEDEAVSFASRKEEFTNENHAEDKTEAAELPRRSRRESVKPIKKKKKSRLKGCLVTTLVLLILFGAGGFFGLSYAKSALQPVDPSSKQYVRVQIPDGANTQQIGSALEKSGVIKNGLVFTVYAKYKNYTELKSGYYNLQKSMSVEDVIKELQKGGTPEPQEVTLAELTIPEGYTLEQIAHTVGQLQGEFKEPMTAEAFMAKVQDETFIAQEVAKYPNLLESLPAKDSGVRYRLEGYLFPATYAIKESTTIESLIDNMLAAMDKNLYPHYAAIKEKNLTVNELLTIASLVEKEGAKTEDRKLIAGIFYNRLNQNMPLQSNIAILYAEGKLGQNISLADDAAIDTSIDSPYNVYTKVGLMPGPVDSPSLDAIESSINQTKSDYLYFVANVQDGKVYYATTREEHDRNVQEHINSKLHQSNSTN
;
A
#
# COMPACT_ATOMS: atom_id res chain seq x y z
N MET A 1 -61.86 12.89 1.18
CA MET A 1 -62.63 12.23 2.24
C MET A 1 -61.76 11.20 2.93
N ASP A 2 -60.97 11.50 3.95
CA ASP A 2 -60.50 12.73 4.59
C ASP A 2 -59.33 12.30 5.48
N GLN A 3 -58.39 13.21 5.70
CA GLN A 3 -57.24 13.13 6.63
C GLN A 3 -56.08 12.23 6.21
N LEU A 4 -55.14 12.84 5.47
CA LEU A 4 -53.69 12.86 5.75
C LEU A 4 -53.03 13.76 4.69
N ILE A 5 -53.36 15.05 4.78
CA ILE A 5 -52.64 16.15 4.14
C ILE A 5 -52.28 17.08 5.30
N ASP A 6 -51.05 16.97 5.80
CA ASP A 6 -50.37 18.06 6.50
C ASP A 6 -48.88 17.70 6.65
N ASN A 7 -48.02 18.69 6.41
CA ASN A 7 -46.53 18.67 6.46
C ASN A 7 -45.79 18.56 5.11
N ALA A 8 -46.17 19.40 4.14
CA ALA A 8 -45.23 19.89 3.12
C ALA A 8 -44.76 21.31 3.53
N PRO A 9 -43.45 21.63 3.54
CA PRO A 9 -42.99 22.98 3.83
C PRO A 9 -43.44 23.95 2.73
N VAL A 10 -44.16 24.99 3.16
CA VAL A 10 -44.72 26.07 2.34
C VAL A 10 -43.62 27.03 1.90
N VAL A 11 -43.56 27.28 0.60
CA VAL A 11 -42.71 28.30 -0.05
C VAL A 11 -43.24 29.70 0.28
N PRO A 12 -42.41 30.66 0.74
CA PRO A 12 -42.87 32.03 0.94
C PRO A 12 -43.15 32.71 -0.42
N PRO A 13 -44.21 33.54 -0.54
CA PRO A 13 -44.57 34.17 -1.80
C PRO A 13 -43.55 35.24 -2.22
N ARG A 14 -43.31 35.32 -3.53
CA ARG A 14 -42.52 36.34 -4.22
C ARG A 14 -43.18 37.72 -4.02
N PRO A 15 -42.43 38.78 -3.69
CA PRO A 15 -43.01 40.13 -3.60
C PRO A 15 -43.35 40.63 -5.02
N THR A 16 -44.60 41.04 -5.18
CA THR A 16 -45.14 41.77 -6.33
C THR A 16 -44.54 43.18 -6.34
N VAL A 17 -43.90 43.56 -7.44
CA VAL A 17 -43.45 44.93 -7.69
C VAL A 17 -44.67 45.76 -8.11
N THR A 18 -45.11 46.65 -7.23
CA THR A 18 -45.96 47.80 -7.58
C THR A 18 -45.06 48.94 -8.05
N GLU A 19 -45.42 49.50 -9.19
CA GLU A 19 -44.82 50.68 -9.80
C GLU A 19 -45.28 51.92 -9.01
N GLU A 20 -44.37 52.54 -8.24
CA GLU A 20 -44.55 53.90 -7.73
C GLU A 20 -43.26 54.72 -7.91
N THR A 21 -43.47 55.95 -8.32
CA THR A 21 -42.52 56.95 -8.81
C THR A 21 -41.57 57.51 -7.73
N ALA A 22 -40.31 57.67 -8.15
CA ALA A 22 -39.26 58.60 -7.73
C ALA A 22 -39.34 59.31 -6.36
N GLU A 23 -38.33 59.08 -5.52
CA GLU A 23 -37.66 60.15 -4.77
C GLU A 23 -36.19 59.77 -4.48
N GLU A 24 -35.32 60.76 -4.65
CA GLU A 24 -33.86 60.73 -4.59
C GLU A 24 -33.41 61.02 -3.15
N VAL A 25 -32.74 60.06 -2.47
CA VAL A 25 -32.02 60.34 -1.21
C VAL A 25 -30.71 59.56 -1.14
N VAL A 26 -29.66 60.32 -0.80
CA VAL A 26 -28.23 60.04 -0.78
C VAL A 26 -27.81 59.33 0.52
N GLU A 27 -27.02 58.26 0.36
CA GLU A 27 -25.86 57.79 1.16
C GLU A 27 -25.95 57.56 2.70
N SER A 28 -25.72 56.30 3.12
CA SER A 28 -24.63 55.90 4.07
C SER A 28 -24.57 54.36 4.23
N PRO A 29 -23.39 53.70 4.17
CA PRO A 29 -23.29 52.25 4.31
C PRO A 29 -23.31 51.82 5.78
N GLN A 30 -24.18 50.87 6.12
CA GLN A 30 -24.15 50.17 7.40
C GLN A 30 -23.02 49.14 7.43
N THR A 31 -22.31 49.15 8.55
CA THR A 31 -21.08 48.44 8.87
C THR A 31 -21.31 46.93 8.95
N ILE A 32 -20.59 46.16 8.13
CA ILE A 32 -20.49 44.69 8.25
C ILE A 32 -19.49 44.39 9.38
N SER A 33 -19.83 43.43 10.23
CA SER A 33 -19.05 43.06 11.42
C SER A 33 -17.71 42.41 11.04
N GLU A 34 -16.62 42.93 11.62
CA GLU A 34 -15.20 42.53 11.42
C GLU A 34 -14.87 41.03 11.63
N LYS A 35 -15.83 40.18 12.04
CA LYS A 35 -15.61 38.74 12.21
C LYS A 35 -15.81 37.89 10.95
N GLU A 36 -16.54 38.36 9.96
CA GLU A 36 -16.86 37.55 8.76
C GLU A 36 -15.77 37.60 7.67
N GLU A 37 -14.89 38.62 7.67
CA GLU A 37 -13.78 38.73 6.71
C GLU A 37 -12.63 37.76 6.95
N LYS A 38 -12.58 37.05 8.09
CA LYS A 38 -11.39 36.24 8.46
C LYS A 38 -11.20 34.96 7.62
N TYR A 39 -12.19 34.55 6.83
CA TYR A 39 -12.17 33.26 6.10
C TYR A 39 -12.44 33.36 4.59
N SER A 40 -12.59 34.56 4.03
CA SER A 40 -12.74 34.72 2.59
C SER A 40 -11.37 34.68 1.91
N ILE A 41 -10.97 33.52 1.38
CA ILE A 41 -9.89 33.41 0.39
C ILE A 41 -10.56 33.45 -0.99
N PRO A 42 -10.56 34.57 -1.72
CA PRO A 42 -11.08 34.61 -3.07
C PRO A 42 -10.04 34.03 -4.03
N THR A 43 -10.01 32.70 -4.19
CA THR A 43 -9.19 32.08 -5.24
C THR A 43 -9.91 32.20 -6.58
N ARG A 44 -9.60 33.24 -7.36
CA ARG A 44 -9.82 33.22 -8.81
C ARG A 44 -8.74 32.32 -9.43
N VAL A 45 -9.05 31.03 -9.61
CA VAL A 45 -8.15 30.12 -10.34
C VAL A 45 -8.22 30.45 -11.83
N SER A 46 -7.12 30.92 -12.41
CA SER A 46 -7.04 31.09 -13.86
C SER A 46 -6.91 29.71 -14.50
N VAL A 47 -8.05 29.10 -14.84
CA VAL A 47 -8.09 27.76 -15.45
C VAL A 47 -7.57 27.86 -16.89
N SER A 48 -6.29 27.54 -17.10
CA SER A 48 -5.75 27.28 -18.42
C SER A 48 -6.06 25.83 -18.82
N TYR A 49 -6.76 25.68 -19.95
CA TYR A 49 -7.09 24.38 -20.55
C TYR A 49 -6.04 24.02 -21.59
N GLN A 50 -5.55 22.79 -21.59
CA GLN A 50 -4.82 22.25 -22.74
C GLN A 50 -5.83 21.74 -23.78
N THR A 51 -5.70 22.20 -25.02
CA THR A 51 -6.40 21.65 -26.18
C THR A 51 -5.50 20.61 -26.84
N GLN A 52 -5.88 19.33 -26.82
CA GLN A 52 -5.24 18.31 -27.63
C GLN A 52 -5.90 18.25 -29.00
N ASP A 53 -5.16 18.62 -30.03
CA ASP A 53 -5.44 18.26 -31.42
C ASP A 53 -4.21 17.54 -32.01
N ALA A 54 -4.51 16.46 -32.75
CA ALA A 54 -3.72 15.74 -33.75
C ALA A 54 -2.67 14.68 -33.32
N SER A 55 -3.01 13.42 -33.61
CA SER A 55 -2.11 12.42 -34.21
C SER A 55 -2.05 12.66 -35.73
N PRO A 56 -0.96 12.30 -36.47
CA PRO A 56 -0.85 10.94 -37.02
C PRO A 56 0.59 10.37 -37.17
N ASP A 57 0.64 9.02 -37.14
CA ASP A 57 1.42 8.04 -37.93
C ASP A 57 2.78 8.40 -38.57
N GLU A 58 3.78 7.52 -38.43
CA GLU A 58 4.15 6.52 -39.47
C GLU A 58 5.38 5.66 -39.10
N ASP A 59 5.30 4.43 -39.63
CA ASP A 59 6.21 3.30 -39.83
C ASP A 59 7.74 3.46 -39.90
N GLU A 60 8.45 2.38 -39.49
CA GLU A 60 9.50 1.65 -40.27
C GLU A 60 9.92 0.37 -39.49
N ALA A 61 9.61 -0.85 -39.97
CA ALA A 61 10.50 -1.79 -40.71
C ALA A 61 11.78 -2.22 -39.93
N VAL A 62 12.32 -3.46 -39.90
CA VAL A 62 12.44 -4.55 -40.87
C VAL A 62 12.87 -5.86 -40.16
N SER A 63 12.62 -6.99 -40.83
CA SER A 63 13.05 -8.38 -40.56
C SER A 63 14.55 -8.70 -40.74
N PHE A 64 14.91 -9.98 -40.45
CA PHE A 64 16.06 -10.82 -40.89
C PHE A 64 16.87 -11.36 -39.67
N ALA A 65 17.39 -12.58 -39.60
CA ALA A 65 17.35 -13.79 -40.42
C ALA A 65 17.79 -14.98 -39.55
N SER A 66 17.30 -16.17 -39.89
CA SER A 66 17.85 -17.45 -39.43
C SER A 66 19.03 -17.87 -40.31
N ARG A 67 20.06 -18.51 -39.74
CA ARG A 67 20.94 -19.41 -40.50
C ARG A 67 21.63 -20.47 -39.61
N LYS A 68 21.40 -21.73 -39.98
CA LYS A 68 22.19 -22.94 -39.68
C LYS A 68 23.66 -22.75 -40.09
N GLU A 69 24.56 -23.54 -39.49
CA GLU A 69 25.45 -24.46 -40.23
C GLU A 69 25.80 -25.69 -39.37
N GLU A 70 26.19 -26.75 -40.08
CA GLU A 70 26.34 -28.16 -39.72
C GLU A 70 27.74 -28.62 -40.19
N PHE A 71 28.15 -29.85 -39.84
CA PHE A 71 29.31 -30.64 -40.33
C PHE A 71 30.68 -30.35 -39.66
N THR A 72 31.60 -31.30 -39.42
CA THR A 72 31.80 -32.73 -39.81
C THR A 72 32.96 -33.32 -38.98
N ASN A 73 32.97 -34.66 -38.77
CA ASN A 73 34.08 -35.66 -38.86
C ASN A 73 35.44 -35.40 -38.14
N GLU A 74 36.26 -36.36 -37.69
CA GLU A 74 36.44 -37.82 -37.87
C GLU A 74 37.55 -38.28 -36.88
N ASN A 75 37.62 -39.60 -36.56
CA ASN A 75 38.81 -40.47 -36.29
C ASN A 75 39.93 -40.01 -35.30
N HIS A 76 40.60 -40.82 -34.48
CA HIS A 76 41.20 -42.14 -34.71
C HIS A 76 41.67 -42.80 -33.38
N ALA A 77 42.18 -44.04 -33.48
CA ALA A 77 42.56 -44.98 -32.42
C ALA A 77 44.02 -44.88 -31.92
N GLU A 78 44.32 -45.59 -30.82
CA GLU A 78 45.58 -46.30 -30.40
C GLU A 78 45.59 -46.34 -28.84
N ASP A 79 45.51 -47.48 -28.14
CA ASP A 79 46.33 -48.70 -28.03
C ASP A 79 47.60 -48.57 -27.13
N LYS A 80 47.60 -49.45 -26.11
CA LYS A 80 48.72 -50.26 -25.55
C LYS A 80 49.67 -49.79 -24.42
N THR A 81 49.62 -50.64 -23.36
CA THR A 81 50.72 -51.27 -22.54
C THR A 81 51.60 -50.40 -21.63
N GLU A 82 52.01 -50.82 -20.42
CA GLU A 82 52.82 -51.99 -19.97
C GLU A 82 52.46 -52.38 -18.51
N ALA A 83 52.33 -53.66 -18.10
CA ALA A 83 53.37 -54.64 -17.67
C ALA A 83 54.03 -54.28 -16.32
N ALA A 84 54.39 -55.13 -15.36
CA ALA A 84 54.38 -56.58 -15.04
C ALA A 84 54.63 -56.65 -13.49
N GLU A 85 54.51 -57.71 -12.69
CA GLU A 85 55.14 -59.04 -12.72
C GLU A 85 54.51 -59.93 -11.62
N LEU A 86 54.35 -61.22 -11.92
CA LEU A 86 54.27 -62.32 -10.93
C LEU A 86 55.70 -62.82 -10.67
N PRO A 87 55.97 -63.70 -9.69
CA PRO A 87 55.85 -65.14 -10.01
C PRO A 87 55.57 -66.14 -8.87
N ARG A 88 54.98 -67.29 -9.27
CA ARG A 88 55.37 -68.70 -8.93
C ARG A 88 55.12 -69.22 -7.50
N ARG A 89 54.75 -70.49 -7.22
CA ARG A 89 54.47 -71.74 -7.99
C ARG A 89 54.08 -72.83 -6.96
N SER A 90 53.43 -73.93 -7.42
CA SER A 90 53.43 -75.32 -6.85
C SER A 90 52.38 -75.62 -5.76
N ARG A 91 51.66 -76.76 -5.69
CA ARG A 91 51.39 -77.98 -6.51
C ARG A 91 50.35 -78.81 -5.71
N ARG A 92 49.50 -79.59 -6.41
CA ARG A 92 48.60 -80.71 -5.98
C ARG A 92 49.15 -81.60 -4.82
N GLU A 93 48.41 -82.37 -4.01
CA GLU A 93 47.12 -83.07 -4.15
C GLU A 93 46.65 -83.71 -2.81
N SER A 94 45.32 -83.84 -2.65
CA SER A 94 44.57 -84.99 -2.06
C SER A 94 44.46 -85.31 -0.55
N VAL A 95 43.27 -85.84 -0.22
CA VAL A 95 42.83 -86.76 0.87
C VAL A 95 42.00 -86.18 2.04
N LYS A 96 40.70 -86.57 2.06
CA LYS A 96 39.72 -86.53 3.18
C LYS A 96 39.96 -87.73 4.13
N PRO A 97 39.21 -87.93 5.25
CA PRO A 97 38.48 -87.04 6.17
C PRO A 97 38.81 -87.35 7.66
N ILE A 98 38.27 -86.63 8.65
CA ILE A 98 37.85 -87.17 9.97
C ILE A 98 36.82 -86.22 10.61
N LYS A 99 35.69 -86.79 11.05
CA LYS A 99 34.66 -86.12 11.88
C LYS A 99 35.16 -85.97 13.32
N LYS A 100 34.97 -84.80 13.94
CA LYS A 100 34.74 -84.69 15.39
C LYS A 100 33.62 -83.67 15.68
N LYS A 101 32.60 -84.15 16.39
CA LYS A 101 31.52 -83.35 16.99
C LYS A 101 32.08 -82.40 18.06
N LYS A 102 31.62 -81.14 18.08
CA LYS A 102 31.51 -80.35 19.33
C LYS A 102 30.16 -79.62 19.35
N LYS A 103 29.38 -79.91 20.40
CA LYS A 103 28.09 -79.27 20.72
C LYS A 103 28.30 -77.81 21.17
N SER A 104 27.33 -76.97 20.79
CA SER A 104 26.81 -75.80 21.52
C SER A 104 27.74 -74.63 21.85
N ARG A 105 28.04 -73.79 20.84
CA ARG A 105 28.25 -72.33 21.02
C ARG A 105 27.30 -71.46 20.16
N LEU A 106 26.32 -72.09 19.51
CA LEU A 106 25.42 -71.41 18.56
C LEU A 106 24.33 -70.58 19.26
N LYS A 107 23.86 -70.99 20.46
CA LYS A 107 22.79 -70.30 21.19
C LYS A 107 23.25 -68.97 21.82
N GLY A 108 24.49 -68.88 22.29
CA GLY A 108 25.06 -67.62 22.82
C GLY A 108 25.34 -66.59 21.73
N CYS A 109 25.85 -67.04 20.57
CA CYS A 109 26.11 -66.18 19.40
C CYS A 109 24.81 -65.59 18.81
N LEU A 110 23.75 -66.39 18.72
CA LEU A 110 22.44 -65.92 18.24
C LEU A 110 21.83 -64.84 19.14
N VAL A 111 21.93 -64.99 20.46
CA VAL A 111 21.41 -64.01 21.42
C VAL A 111 22.23 -62.71 21.36
N THR A 112 23.56 -62.79 21.28
CA THR A 112 24.40 -61.58 21.15
C THR A 112 24.16 -60.85 19.83
N THR A 113 23.98 -61.56 18.72
CA THR A 113 23.66 -60.95 17.42
C THR A 113 22.27 -60.32 17.42
N LEU A 114 21.29 -60.95 18.08
CA LEU A 114 19.95 -60.39 18.24
C LEU A 114 19.95 -59.12 19.11
N VAL A 115 20.70 -59.11 20.21
CA VAL A 115 20.86 -57.91 21.06
C VAL A 115 21.54 -56.78 20.30
N LEU A 116 22.59 -57.07 19.53
CA LEU A 116 23.23 -56.06 18.66
C LEU A 116 22.28 -55.53 17.60
N LEU A 117 21.46 -56.39 16.95
CA LEU A 117 20.45 -55.95 15.99
C LEU A 117 19.37 -55.07 16.64
N ILE A 118 18.93 -55.38 17.86
CA ILE A 118 17.98 -54.54 18.60
C ILE A 118 18.61 -53.21 18.98
N LEU A 119 19.88 -53.19 19.42
CA LEU A 119 20.60 -51.96 19.72
C LEU A 119 20.84 -51.10 18.48
N PHE A 120 21.16 -51.72 17.34
CA PHE A 120 21.26 -51.03 16.04
C PHE A 120 19.90 -50.51 15.56
N GLY A 121 18.84 -51.31 15.73
CA GLY A 121 17.47 -50.92 15.38
C GLY A 121 16.96 -49.77 16.24
N ALA A 122 17.19 -49.83 17.56
CA ALA A 122 16.88 -48.77 18.49
C ALA A 122 17.72 -47.52 18.19
N GLY A 123 19.03 -47.66 18.02
CA GLY A 123 19.93 -46.56 17.64
C GLY A 123 19.54 -45.92 16.31
N GLY A 124 19.16 -46.71 15.31
CA GLY A 124 18.64 -46.24 14.03
C GLY A 124 17.29 -45.52 14.18
N PHE A 125 16.36 -46.07 14.96
CA PHE A 125 15.06 -45.44 15.23
C PHE A 125 15.20 -44.10 15.99
N PHE A 126 16.01 -44.06 17.05
CA PHE A 126 16.28 -42.83 17.79
C PHE A 126 17.06 -41.81 16.94
N GLY A 127 18.03 -42.25 16.14
CA GLY A 127 18.77 -41.40 15.22
C GLY A 127 17.88 -40.77 14.14
N LEU A 128 17.00 -41.55 13.51
CA LEU A 128 16.03 -41.06 12.53
C LEU A 128 14.98 -40.14 13.17
N SER A 129 14.51 -40.47 14.37
CA SER A 129 13.56 -39.63 15.11
C SER A 129 14.18 -38.29 15.50
N TYR A 130 15.44 -38.29 15.95
CA TYR A 130 16.20 -37.07 16.23
C TYR A 130 16.41 -36.24 14.98
N ALA A 131 16.85 -36.85 13.87
CA ALA A 131 17.02 -36.15 12.60
C ALA A 131 15.71 -35.52 12.13
N LYS A 132 14.59 -36.24 12.19
CA LYS A 132 13.27 -35.70 11.83
C LYS A 132 12.90 -34.49 12.71
N SER A 133 13.17 -34.55 14.02
CA SER A 133 12.90 -33.45 14.95
C SER A 133 13.82 -32.24 14.74
N ALA A 134 15.09 -32.48 14.42
CA ALA A 134 16.10 -31.46 14.15
C ALA A 134 15.90 -30.73 12.81
N LEU A 135 15.19 -31.36 11.86
CA LEU A 135 14.76 -30.73 10.61
C LEU A 135 13.54 -29.81 10.77
N GLN A 136 12.77 -29.98 11.87
CA GLN A 136 11.65 -29.10 12.17
C GLN A 136 12.14 -27.73 12.66
N PRO A 137 11.33 -26.68 12.49
CA PRO A 137 11.66 -25.34 12.95
C PRO A 137 12.05 -25.29 14.43
N VAL A 138 12.91 -24.33 14.78
CA VAL A 138 13.31 -24.07 16.17
C VAL A 138 12.10 -23.66 16.99
N ASP A 139 11.28 -22.76 16.44
CA ASP A 139 9.99 -22.37 17.00
C ASP A 139 8.99 -22.16 15.85
N PRO A 140 8.10 -23.13 15.59
CA PRO A 140 7.11 -23.05 14.52
C PRO A 140 6.14 -21.87 14.64
N SER A 141 5.97 -21.30 15.83
CA SER A 141 5.06 -20.17 16.08
C SER A 141 5.75 -18.82 16.07
N SER A 142 7.09 -18.80 16.05
CA SER A 142 7.87 -17.57 16.09
C SER A 142 7.83 -16.83 14.76
N LYS A 143 7.49 -15.54 14.83
CA LYS A 143 7.68 -14.60 13.71
C LYS A 143 9.02 -13.87 13.78
N GLN A 144 9.89 -14.27 14.70
CA GLN A 144 11.16 -13.61 14.93
C GLN A 144 12.15 -13.93 13.80
N TYR A 145 12.65 -12.88 13.16
CA TYR A 145 13.76 -12.96 12.25
C TYR A 145 15.09 -12.91 13.00
N VAL A 146 16.08 -13.64 12.48
CA VAL A 146 17.45 -13.62 12.96
C VAL A 146 18.36 -13.31 11.78
N ARG A 147 19.23 -12.31 11.96
CA ARG A 147 20.27 -11.99 11.00
C ARG A 147 21.38 -13.03 11.08
N VAL A 148 21.69 -13.68 9.96
CA VAL A 148 22.78 -14.64 9.82
C VAL A 148 23.73 -14.17 8.74
N GLN A 149 25.03 -14.18 9.04
CA GLN A 149 26.07 -13.98 8.05
C GLN A 149 26.67 -15.32 7.63
N ILE A 150 26.63 -15.60 6.34
CA ILE A 150 27.33 -16.74 5.74
C ILE A 150 28.60 -16.23 5.08
N PRO A 151 29.81 -16.60 5.58
CA PRO A 151 31.07 -16.13 5.02
C PRO A 151 31.29 -16.57 3.57
N ASP A 152 32.06 -15.79 2.83
CA ASP A 152 32.47 -16.16 1.46
C ASP A 152 33.30 -17.45 1.45
N GLY A 153 32.99 -18.33 0.51
CA GLY A 153 33.64 -19.64 0.37
C GLY A 153 33.30 -20.63 1.51
N ALA A 154 32.32 -20.32 2.37
CA ALA A 154 31.91 -21.23 3.43
C ALA A 154 31.42 -22.58 2.88
N ASN A 155 31.96 -23.66 3.41
CA ASN A 155 31.48 -25.01 3.09
C ASN A 155 30.19 -25.35 3.85
N THR A 156 29.47 -26.40 3.44
CA THR A 156 28.18 -26.81 4.04
C THR A 156 28.22 -26.98 5.57
N GLN A 157 29.36 -27.42 6.12
CA GLN A 157 29.52 -27.59 7.57
C GLN A 157 29.66 -26.25 8.29
N GLN A 158 30.41 -25.31 7.72
CA GLN A 158 30.53 -23.94 8.25
C GLN A 158 29.19 -23.21 8.19
N ILE A 159 28.43 -23.40 7.11
CA ILE A 159 27.06 -22.88 6.96
C ILE A 159 26.15 -23.45 8.06
N GLY A 160 26.12 -24.77 8.23
CA GLY A 160 25.32 -25.42 9.29
C GLY A 160 25.69 -24.92 10.69
N SER A 161 26.98 -24.71 10.96
CA SER A 161 27.46 -24.20 12.24
C SER A 161 27.04 -22.74 12.47
N ALA A 162 27.09 -21.90 11.43
CA ALA A 162 26.67 -20.50 11.49
C ALA A 162 25.16 -20.37 11.75
N LEU A 163 24.34 -21.20 11.09
CA LEU A 163 22.89 -21.26 11.28
C LEU A 163 22.51 -21.73 12.68
N GLU A 164 23.19 -22.76 13.20
CA GLU A 164 22.97 -23.28 14.56
C GLU A 164 23.38 -22.25 15.62
N LYS A 165 24.55 -21.62 15.46
CA LYS A 165 25.03 -20.57 16.37
C LYS A 165 24.07 -19.38 16.43
N SER A 166 23.43 -19.06 15.31
CA SER A 166 22.43 -17.99 15.23
C SER A 166 21.05 -18.44 15.74
N GLY A 167 20.85 -19.73 16.04
CA GLY A 167 19.59 -20.26 16.55
C GLY A 167 18.48 -20.35 15.51
N VAL A 168 18.82 -20.36 14.22
CA VAL A 168 17.87 -20.54 13.11
C VAL A 168 17.55 -22.02 12.88
N ILE A 169 18.50 -22.90 13.16
CA ILE A 169 18.32 -24.35 13.11
C ILE A 169 18.73 -24.98 14.44
N LYS A 170 18.18 -26.16 14.74
CA LYS A 170 18.46 -26.88 16.00
C LYS A 170 19.84 -27.55 16.03
N ASN A 171 20.36 -27.95 14.87
CA ASN A 171 21.61 -28.71 14.80
C ASN A 171 22.31 -28.60 13.42
N GLY A 172 23.56 -28.12 13.39
CA GLY A 172 24.33 -27.91 12.17
C GLY A 172 24.82 -29.20 11.51
N LEU A 173 25.03 -30.29 12.28
CA LEU A 173 25.42 -31.58 11.74
C LEU A 173 24.27 -32.23 10.96
N VAL A 174 23.05 -32.19 11.52
CA VAL A 174 21.84 -32.68 10.83
C VAL A 174 21.62 -31.90 9.54
N PHE A 175 21.76 -30.57 9.57
CA PHE A 175 21.73 -29.74 8.36
C PHE A 175 22.76 -30.21 7.33
N THR A 176 24.01 -30.41 7.75
CA THR A 176 25.09 -30.81 6.84
C THR A 176 24.83 -32.16 6.18
N VAL A 177 24.37 -33.15 6.97
CA VAL A 177 24.02 -34.48 6.48
C VAL A 177 22.81 -34.40 5.55
N TYR A 178 21.78 -33.63 5.91
CA TYR A 178 20.57 -33.47 5.11
C TYR A 178 20.87 -32.79 3.77
N ALA A 179 21.62 -31.70 3.78
CA ALA A 179 22.04 -30.98 2.58
C ALA A 179 22.80 -31.89 1.60
N LYS A 180 23.75 -32.69 2.11
CA LYS A 180 24.50 -33.66 1.31
C LYS A 180 23.64 -34.81 0.80
N TYR A 181 22.79 -35.39 1.65
CA TYR A 181 21.93 -36.51 1.27
C TYR A 181 20.91 -36.13 0.19
N LYS A 182 20.37 -34.92 0.27
CA LYS A 182 19.43 -34.37 -0.73
C LYS A 182 20.13 -33.73 -1.94
N ASN A 183 21.46 -33.70 -1.97
CA ASN A 183 22.27 -33.04 -2.99
C ASN A 183 21.92 -31.56 -3.19
N TYR A 184 21.62 -30.84 -2.10
CA TYR A 184 21.48 -29.40 -2.15
C TYR A 184 22.86 -28.76 -2.37
N THR A 185 23.03 -28.14 -3.53
CA THR A 185 24.24 -27.43 -3.93
C THR A 185 23.97 -25.92 -4.02
N GLU A 186 25.02 -25.14 -4.27
CA GLU A 186 24.93 -23.69 -4.55
C GLU A 186 24.39 -22.84 -3.40
N LEU A 187 24.66 -23.22 -2.16
CA LEU A 187 24.38 -22.36 -1.00
C LEU A 187 25.28 -21.12 -1.10
N LYS A 188 24.67 -19.95 -1.22
CA LYS A 188 25.39 -18.70 -1.44
C LYS A 188 25.86 -18.09 -0.11
N SER A 189 26.88 -17.25 -0.19
CA SER A 189 27.32 -16.40 0.93
C SER A 189 26.49 -15.11 0.98
N GLY A 190 26.66 -14.36 2.07
CA GLY A 190 26.01 -13.07 2.29
C GLY A 190 25.25 -13.00 3.60
N TYR A 191 24.53 -11.90 3.80
CA TYR A 191 23.65 -11.70 4.94
C TYR A 191 22.23 -12.16 4.61
N TYR A 192 21.60 -12.80 5.58
CA TYR A 192 20.24 -13.33 5.49
C TYR A 192 19.45 -12.92 6.72
N ASN A 193 18.16 -12.65 6.53
CA ASN A 193 17.20 -12.51 7.60
C ASN A 193 16.28 -13.74 7.59
N LEU A 194 16.53 -14.70 8.48
CA LEU A 194 15.85 -16.00 8.51
C LEU A 194 14.92 -16.11 9.72
N GLN A 195 13.71 -16.64 9.55
CA GLN A 195 12.78 -16.81 10.67
C GLN A 195 13.07 -18.11 11.44
N LYS A 196 12.88 -18.10 12.77
CA LYS A 196 12.99 -19.31 13.61
C LYS A 196 11.93 -20.38 13.32
N SER A 197 10.86 -19.99 12.63
CA SER A 197 9.78 -20.86 12.15
C SER A 197 10.08 -21.56 10.82
N MET A 198 11.18 -21.22 10.14
CA MET A 198 11.59 -21.89 8.91
C MET A 198 12.05 -23.32 9.19
N SER A 199 11.65 -24.25 8.32
CA SER A 199 12.22 -25.60 8.34
C SER A 199 13.66 -25.56 7.79
N VAL A 200 14.45 -26.61 8.06
CA VAL A 200 15.79 -26.72 7.47
C VAL A 200 15.76 -26.66 5.95
N GLU A 201 14.72 -27.20 5.32
CA GLU A 201 14.56 -27.16 3.87
C GLU A 201 14.29 -25.74 3.36
N ASP A 202 13.46 -24.97 4.05
CA ASP A 202 13.15 -23.58 3.67
C ASP A 202 14.37 -22.67 3.84
N VAL A 203 15.14 -22.88 4.91
CA VAL A 203 16.43 -22.21 5.12
C VAL A 203 17.38 -22.51 3.95
N ILE A 204 17.49 -23.78 3.53
CA ILE A 204 18.34 -24.15 2.38
C ILE A 204 17.88 -23.43 1.11
N LYS A 205 16.58 -23.43 0.82
CA LYS A 205 16.01 -22.73 -0.35
C LYS A 205 16.32 -21.24 -0.31
N GLU A 206 16.26 -20.61 0.85
CA GLU A 206 16.62 -19.19 1.00
C GLU A 206 18.11 -18.94 0.74
N LEU A 207 18.98 -19.82 1.27
CA LEU A 207 20.42 -19.74 1.00
C LEU A 207 20.76 -19.89 -0.48
N GLN A 208 19.99 -20.68 -1.24
CA GLN A 208 20.18 -20.85 -2.69
C GLN A 208 19.79 -19.61 -3.50
N LYS A 209 18.84 -18.78 -3.01
CA LYS A 209 18.43 -17.54 -3.70
C LYS A 209 19.53 -16.47 -3.71
N GLY A 210 20.41 -16.48 -2.70
CA GLY A 210 21.48 -15.48 -2.55
C GLY A 210 21.28 -14.58 -1.34
N GLY A 211 22.37 -14.31 -0.62
CA GLY A 211 22.38 -13.35 0.49
C GLY A 211 22.69 -11.94 0.00
N THR A 212 22.42 -10.96 0.85
CA THR A 212 22.75 -9.56 0.56
C THR A 212 24.23 -9.28 0.88
N PRO A 213 24.90 -8.36 0.15
CA PRO A 213 26.30 -8.02 0.42
C PRO A 213 26.46 -7.29 1.76
N GLU A 214 25.41 -6.57 2.19
CA GLU A 214 25.39 -5.82 3.44
C GLU A 214 24.21 -6.25 4.33
N PRO A 215 24.29 -6.08 5.66
CA PRO A 215 23.18 -6.34 6.56
C PRO A 215 21.97 -5.48 6.21
N GLN A 216 20.81 -6.11 6.00
CA GLN A 216 19.54 -5.41 5.87
C GLN A 216 18.72 -5.52 7.15
N GLU A 217 17.95 -4.46 7.45
CA GLU A 217 16.93 -4.52 8.49
C GLU A 217 15.73 -5.35 8.02
N VAL A 218 15.08 -5.98 8.98
CA VAL A 218 13.91 -6.81 8.74
C VAL A 218 12.69 -5.91 8.68
N THR A 219 11.88 -6.07 7.62
CA THR A 219 10.52 -5.55 7.61
C THR A 219 9.68 -6.37 8.57
N LEU A 220 9.32 -5.79 9.71
CA LEU A 220 8.50 -6.43 10.75
C LEU A 220 7.02 -6.41 10.40
N ALA A 221 6.56 -5.38 9.70
CA ALA A 221 5.20 -5.25 9.21
C ALA A 221 5.15 -4.41 7.92
N GLU A 222 4.08 -4.56 7.16
CA GLU A 222 3.73 -3.66 6.06
C GLU A 222 2.50 -2.86 6.48
N LEU A 223 2.58 -1.54 6.40
CA LEU A 223 1.49 -0.62 6.67
C LEU A 223 0.95 -0.10 5.34
N THR A 224 -0.19 -0.62 4.90
CA THR A 224 -0.90 -0.10 3.73
C THR A 224 -1.86 1.00 4.14
N ILE A 225 -1.68 2.19 3.58
CA ILE A 225 -2.61 3.31 3.67
C ILE A 225 -3.38 3.42 2.36
N PRO A 226 -4.68 3.08 2.33
CA PRO A 226 -5.51 3.25 1.14
C PRO A 226 -5.70 4.72 0.77
N GLU A 227 -6.03 4.93 -0.50
CA GLU A 227 -6.42 6.24 -1.04
C GLU A 227 -7.71 6.74 -0.38
N GLY A 228 -7.82 8.06 -0.24
CA GLY A 228 -8.95 8.73 0.40
C GLY A 228 -9.06 8.47 1.91
N TYR A 229 -7.98 8.05 2.58
CA TYR A 229 -7.96 7.97 4.05
C TYR A 229 -7.74 9.35 4.66
N THR A 230 -8.47 9.65 5.73
CA THR A 230 -8.17 10.81 6.59
C THR A 230 -7.00 10.53 7.52
N LEU A 231 -6.35 11.56 8.06
CA LEU A 231 -5.30 11.42 9.07
C LEU A 231 -5.74 10.59 10.28
N GLU A 232 -7.00 10.70 10.70
CA GLU A 232 -7.55 9.90 11.80
C GLU A 232 -7.62 8.41 11.44
N GLN A 233 -7.99 8.08 10.20
CA GLN A 233 -7.98 6.69 9.72
C GLN A 233 -6.55 6.15 9.55
N ILE A 234 -5.61 7.00 9.11
CA ILE A 234 -4.18 6.65 9.06
C ILE A 234 -3.68 6.34 10.47
N ALA A 235 -3.95 7.23 11.44
CA ALA A 235 -3.56 7.04 12.83
C ALA A 235 -4.13 5.74 13.41
N HIS A 236 -5.41 5.46 13.15
CA HIS A 236 -6.03 4.20 13.56
C HIS A 236 -5.29 2.99 12.95
N THR A 237 -4.94 3.05 11.66
CA THR A 237 -4.22 1.97 10.97
C THR A 237 -2.82 1.77 11.55
N VAL A 238 -2.11 2.85 11.87
CA VAL A 238 -0.81 2.81 12.59
C VAL A 238 -0.98 2.13 13.95
N GLY A 239 -2.03 2.49 14.70
CA GLY A 239 -2.32 1.90 16.01
C GLY A 239 -2.66 0.41 16.00
N GLN A 240 -2.95 -0.18 14.83
CA GLN A 240 -3.16 -1.64 14.68
C GLN A 240 -1.85 -2.41 14.47
N LEU A 241 -0.71 -1.72 14.29
CA LEU A 241 0.58 -2.39 14.09
C LEU A 241 0.99 -3.16 15.34
N GLN A 242 1.37 -4.42 15.14
CA GLN A 242 1.88 -5.30 16.19
C GLN A 242 3.33 -5.65 15.89
N GLY A 243 4.21 -5.40 16.85
CA GLY A 243 5.64 -5.69 16.71
C GLY A 243 6.47 -5.05 17.82
N GLU A 244 7.70 -5.54 17.95
CA GLU A 244 8.72 -4.91 18.79
C GLU A 244 9.40 -3.81 17.96
N PHE A 245 8.87 -2.59 18.07
CA PHE A 245 9.42 -1.41 17.41
C PHE A 245 10.25 -0.59 18.39
N LYS A 246 11.14 0.26 17.87
CA LYS A 246 11.96 1.17 18.66
C LYS A 246 11.13 2.09 19.58
N GLU A 247 9.92 2.44 19.16
CA GLU A 247 8.96 3.18 19.98
C GLU A 247 7.53 2.68 19.72
N PRO A 248 6.57 2.96 20.64
CA PRO A 248 5.18 2.53 20.45
C PRO A 248 4.53 3.17 19.21
N MET A 249 4.14 2.34 18.23
CA MET A 249 3.37 2.74 17.06
C MET A 249 1.88 2.86 17.42
N THR A 250 1.49 3.92 18.12
CA THR A 250 0.10 4.14 18.57
C THR A 250 -0.59 5.24 17.76
N ALA A 251 -1.92 5.18 17.68
CA ALA A 251 -2.72 6.20 17.02
C ALA A 251 -2.54 7.57 17.71
N GLU A 252 -2.45 7.59 19.03
CA GLU A 252 -2.27 8.79 19.84
C GLU A 252 -0.90 9.42 19.60
N ALA A 253 0.17 8.62 19.56
CA ALA A 253 1.51 9.12 19.27
C ALA A 253 1.62 9.66 17.84
N PHE A 254 0.98 9.00 16.88
CA PHE A 254 0.89 9.48 15.50
C PHE A 254 0.18 10.82 15.41
N MET A 255 -1.02 10.94 15.98
CA MET A 255 -1.79 12.18 15.97
C MET A 255 -1.09 13.31 16.73
N ALA A 256 -0.35 12.99 17.79
CA ALA A 256 0.45 13.98 18.51
C ALA A 256 1.60 14.51 17.63
N LYS A 257 2.34 13.62 16.96
CA LYS A 257 3.48 14.02 16.11
C LYS A 257 3.04 14.78 14.86
N VAL A 258 1.98 14.35 14.18
CA VAL A 258 1.49 15.02 12.95
C VAL A 258 0.94 16.42 13.20
N GLN A 259 0.66 16.78 14.46
CA GLN A 259 0.21 18.11 14.89
C GLN A 259 1.30 18.90 15.65
N ASP A 260 2.49 18.31 15.85
CA ASP A 260 3.57 18.98 16.56
C ASP A 260 4.18 20.09 15.70
N GLU A 261 4.10 21.34 16.17
CA GLU A 261 4.53 22.50 15.37
C GLU A 261 6.04 22.53 15.14
N THR A 262 6.83 21.94 16.05
CA THR A 262 8.29 21.86 15.88
C THR A 262 8.65 20.90 14.76
N PHE A 263 8.01 19.72 14.76
CA PHE A 263 8.12 18.75 13.69
C PHE A 263 7.63 19.33 12.35
N ILE A 264 6.44 19.92 12.31
CA ILE A 264 5.93 20.54 11.08
C ILE A 264 6.90 21.61 10.54
N ALA A 265 7.51 22.42 11.40
CA ALA A 265 8.50 23.41 10.96
C ALA A 265 9.76 22.77 10.36
N GLN A 266 10.20 21.62 10.88
CA GLN A 266 11.31 20.85 10.31
C GLN A 266 10.93 20.28 8.94
N GLU A 267 9.73 19.71 8.82
CA GLU A 267 9.21 19.17 7.56
C GLU A 267 9.05 20.25 6.50
N VAL A 268 8.55 21.45 6.86
CA VAL A 268 8.45 22.60 5.95
C VAL A 268 9.83 23.01 5.42
N ALA A 269 10.87 22.99 6.26
CA ALA A 269 12.24 23.27 5.82
C ALA A 269 12.81 22.18 4.91
N LYS A 270 12.41 20.92 5.13
CA LYS A 270 12.87 19.76 4.36
C LYS A 270 12.18 19.62 3.01
N TYR A 271 10.89 19.92 2.94
CA TYR A 271 10.03 19.79 1.75
C TYR A 271 9.44 21.15 1.33
N PRO A 272 10.27 22.14 0.95
CA PRO A 272 9.80 23.50 0.72
C PRO A 272 8.83 23.61 -0.47
N ASN A 273 8.94 22.77 -1.51
CA ASN A 273 8.00 22.80 -2.64
C ASN A 273 6.64 22.21 -2.26
N LEU A 274 6.61 21.13 -1.49
CA LEU A 274 5.39 20.47 -1.03
C LEU A 274 4.62 21.36 -0.05
N LEU A 275 5.34 21.91 0.94
CA LEU A 275 4.74 22.55 2.10
C LEU A 275 4.79 24.08 2.06
N GLU A 276 5.16 24.69 0.92
CA GLU A 276 5.20 26.15 0.71
C GLU A 276 3.87 26.83 1.10
N SER A 277 2.77 26.18 0.75
CA SER A 277 1.40 26.67 0.91
C SER A 277 0.65 26.00 2.05
N LEU A 278 1.36 25.33 2.96
CA LEU A 278 0.75 24.62 4.09
C LEU A 278 -0.12 25.59 4.92
N PRO A 279 -1.39 25.27 5.19
CA PRO A 279 -2.28 26.15 5.92
C PRO A 279 -1.72 26.55 7.29
N ALA A 280 -1.89 27.83 7.65
CA ALA A 280 -1.57 28.32 8.99
C ALA A 280 -2.51 27.68 10.03
N LYS A 281 -2.05 27.56 11.28
CA LYS A 281 -2.82 26.93 12.36
C LYS A 281 -4.16 27.63 12.62
N ASP A 282 -4.25 28.94 12.41
CA ASP A 282 -5.45 29.75 12.65
C ASP A 282 -6.32 29.97 11.40
N SER A 283 -6.02 29.29 10.28
CA SER A 283 -6.79 29.37 9.03
C SER A 283 -8.16 28.70 9.11
N GLY A 284 -8.44 27.94 10.18
CA GLY A 284 -9.61 27.07 10.30
C GLY A 284 -9.40 25.66 9.74
N VAL A 285 -8.19 25.32 9.28
CA VAL A 285 -7.82 23.94 8.94
C VAL A 285 -7.95 23.04 10.17
N ARG A 286 -8.44 21.81 9.98
CA ARG A 286 -8.59 20.84 11.08
C ARG A 286 -7.25 20.23 11.47
N TYR A 287 -6.52 19.69 10.50
CA TYR A 287 -5.15 19.21 10.65
C TYR A 287 -4.28 19.75 9.51
N ARG A 288 -3.16 20.40 9.83
CA ARG A 288 -2.32 21.09 8.83
C ARG A 288 -1.79 20.14 7.75
N LEU A 289 -1.42 18.92 8.14
CA LEU A 289 -0.88 17.90 7.23
C LEU A 289 -1.98 16.97 6.64
N GLU A 290 -3.27 17.29 6.78
CA GLU A 290 -4.34 16.51 6.14
C GLU A 290 -4.15 16.51 4.62
N GLY A 291 -4.19 15.32 4.01
CA GLY A 291 -3.97 15.13 2.58
C GLY A 291 -2.54 15.27 2.07
N TYR A 292 -1.56 15.57 2.94
CA TYR A 292 -0.15 15.66 2.54
C TYR A 292 0.60 14.33 2.69
N LEU A 293 0.03 13.35 3.39
CA LEU A 293 0.65 12.03 3.59
C LEU A 293 0.18 11.09 2.47
N PHE A 294 1.11 10.68 1.60
CA PHE A 294 0.75 9.93 0.39
C PHE A 294 0.20 8.52 0.71
N PRO A 295 -0.88 8.06 0.05
CA PRO A 295 -1.38 6.70 0.21
C PRO A 295 -0.44 5.69 -0.48
N ALA A 296 0.11 4.75 0.29
CA ALA A 296 0.99 3.69 -0.21
C ALA A 296 1.15 2.57 0.82
N THR A 297 1.93 1.54 0.47
CA THR A 297 2.40 0.54 1.43
C THR A 297 3.80 0.89 1.93
N TYR A 298 3.93 1.02 3.25
CA TYR A 298 5.16 1.39 3.94
C TYR A 298 5.74 0.20 4.71
N ALA A 299 7.02 -0.09 4.47
CA ALA A 299 7.74 -1.12 5.21
C ALA A 299 8.10 -0.61 6.61
N ILE A 300 7.56 -1.26 7.64
CA ILE A 300 7.82 -0.94 9.04
C ILE A 300 8.94 -1.86 9.55
N LYS A 301 10.04 -1.25 9.99
CA LYS A 301 11.22 -1.92 10.53
C LYS A 301 11.32 -1.68 12.02
N GLU A 302 12.24 -2.39 12.69
CA GLU A 302 12.53 -2.15 14.11
C GLU A 302 12.91 -0.68 14.36
N SER A 303 13.69 -0.08 13.46
CA SER A 303 14.19 1.30 13.57
C SER A 303 13.15 2.37 13.26
N THR A 304 12.00 2.01 12.66
CA THR A 304 10.95 2.95 12.25
C THR A 304 10.35 3.64 13.47
N THR A 305 10.41 4.96 13.48
CA THR A 305 9.70 5.84 14.41
C THR A 305 8.48 6.46 13.73
N ILE A 306 7.52 6.95 14.50
CA ILE A 306 6.37 7.73 14.03
C ILE A 306 6.85 8.92 13.20
N GLU A 307 7.88 9.61 13.67
CA GLU A 307 8.50 10.72 12.95
C GLU A 307 9.01 10.29 11.57
N SER A 308 9.80 9.22 11.51
CA SER A 308 10.33 8.70 10.25
C SER A 308 9.22 8.16 9.33
N LEU A 309 8.12 7.66 9.90
CA LEU A 309 6.99 7.16 9.13
C LEU A 309 6.25 8.32 8.44
N ILE A 310 5.94 9.38 9.18
CA ILE A 310 5.30 10.58 8.63
C ILE A 310 6.22 11.24 7.60
N ASP A 311 7.52 11.36 7.91
CA ASP A 311 8.54 11.84 6.98
C ASP A 311 8.56 11.04 5.66
N ASN A 312 8.53 9.70 5.75
CA ASN A 312 8.47 8.85 4.56
C ASN A 312 7.19 9.05 3.74
N MET A 313 6.05 9.30 4.39
CA MET A 313 4.77 9.59 3.72
C MET A 313 4.80 10.96 3.02
N LEU A 314 5.41 11.97 3.64
CA LEU A 314 5.63 13.29 3.04
C LEU A 314 6.63 13.21 1.88
N ALA A 315 7.73 12.47 2.05
CA ALA A 315 8.70 12.21 0.99
C ALA A 315 8.05 11.51 -0.22
N ALA A 316 7.15 10.56 0.04
CA ALA A 316 6.38 9.90 -1.01
C ALA A 316 5.47 10.90 -1.74
N MET A 317 4.79 11.81 -1.02
CA MET A 317 3.98 12.85 -1.67
C MET A 317 4.84 13.79 -2.51
N ASP A 318 5.93 14.33 -1.94
CA ASP A 318 6.85 15.24 -2.64
C ASP A 318 7.42 14.60 -3.91
N LYS A 319 7.81 13.31 -3.82
CA LYS A 319 8.29 12.55 -4.98
C LYS A 319 7.24 12.41 -6.08
N ASN A 320 5.99 12.12 -5.70
CA ASN A 320 4.91 11.96 -6.68
C ASN A 320 4.47 13.31 -7.27
N LEU A 321 4.57 14.41 -6.51
CA LEU A 321 4.29 15.77 -7.00
C LEU A 321 5.45 16.41 -7.76
N TYR A 322 6.67 15.88 -7.63
CA TYR A 322 7.86 16.42 -8.29
C TYR A 322 7.67 16.70 -9.80
N PRO A 323 7.07 15.80 -10.61
CA PRO A 323 6.82 16.06 -12.03
C PRO A 323 5.78 17.16 -12.30
N HIS A 324 4.97 17.50 -11.29
CA HIS A 324 3.79 18.35 -11.42
C HIS A 324 3.99 19.78 -10.89
N TYR A 325 5.01 20.05 -10.05
CA TYR A 325 5.23 21.38 -9.47
C TYR A 325 5.29 22.52 -10.51
N ALA A 326 5.85 22.27 -11.69
CA ALA A 326 5.88 23.25 -12.77
C ALA A 326 4.47 23.56 -13.30
N ALA A 327 3.66 22.54 -13.56
CA ALA A 327 2.28 22.68 -14.04
C ALA A 327 1.37 23.35 -13.00
N ILE A 328 1.58 23.05 -11.71
CA ILE A 328 0.88 23.70 -10.59
C ILE A 328 1.11 25.21 -10.62
N LYS A 329 2.39 25.63 -10.72
CA LYS A 329 2.76 27.05 -10.80
C LYS A 329 2.25 27.72 -12.08
N GLU A 330 2.30 27.04 -13.23
CA GLU A 330 1.78 27.54 -14.51
C GLU A 330 0.28 27.83 -14.45
N LYS A 331 -0.47 27.01 -13.70
CA LYS A 331 -1.92 27.17 -13.48
C LYS A 331 -2.29 28.13 -12.35
N ASN A 332 -1.30 28.84 -11.78
CA ASN A 332 -1.47 29.71 -10.62
C ASN A 332 -2.19 29.01 -9.44
N LEU A 333 -1.92 27.72 -9.25
CA LEU A 333 -2.40 26.95 -8.12
C LEU A 333 -1.31 26.84 -7.07
N THR A 334 -1.71 26.83 -5.80
CA THR A 334 -0.86 26.35 -4.72
C THR A 334 -1.01 24.84 -4.55
N VAL A 335 -0.04 24.20 -3.88
CA VAL A 335 -0.13 22.78 -3.54
C VAL A 335 -1.34 22.51 -2.64
N ASN A 336 -1.61 23.39 -1.66
CA ASN A 336 -2.78 23.25 -0.80
C ASN A 336 -4.09 23.28 -1.60
N GLU A 337 -4.25 24.22 -2.53
CA GLU A 337 -5.46 24.30 -3.35
C GLU A 337 -5.63 23.08 -4.25
N LEU A 338 -4.54 22.61 -4.87
CA LEU A 338 -4.56 21.38 -5.66
C LEU A 338 -5.00 20.18 -4.82
N LEU A 339 -4.35 19.94 -3.68
CA LEU A 339 -4.66 18.80 -2.82
C LEU A 339 -6.07 18.90 -2.23
N THR A 340 -6.55 20.13 -1.97
CA THR A 340 -7.92 20.38 -1.51
C THR A 340 -8.93 19.91 -2.55
N ILE A 341 -8.76 20.28 -3.82
CA ILE A 341 -9.64 19.84 -4.91
C ILE A 341 -9.49 18.33 -5.14
N ALA A 342 -8.25 17.82 -5.15
CA ALA A 342 -7.99 16.40 -5.36
C ALA A 342 -8.64 15.52 -4.29
N SER A 343 -8.65 15.95 -3.01
CA SER A 343 -9.31 15.20 -1.93
C SER A 343 -10.85 15.15 -2.08
N LEU A 344 -11.47 16.18 -2.66
CA LEU A 344 -12.90 16.11 -3.02
C LEU A 344 -13.11 15.15 -4.20
N VAL A 345 -12.29 15.29 -5.25
CA VAL A 345 -12.36 14.47 -6.47
C VAL A 345 -12.16 12.98 -6.17
N GLU A 346 -11.28 12.64 -5.22
CA GLU A 346 -11.00 11.27 -4.79
C GLU A 346 -12.28 10.54 -4.34
N LYS A 347 -13.16 11.24 -3.62
CA LYS A 347 -14.39 10.68 -3.06
C LYS A 347 -15.60 10.81 -3.98
N GLU A 348 -15.57 11.75 -4.92
CA GLU A 348 -16.69 12.02 -5.83
C GLU A 348 -16.58 11.24 -7.15
N GLY A 349 -15.37 10.86 -7.58
CA GLY A 349 -15.11 10.19 -8.84
C GLY A 349 -14.44 8.83 -8.68
N ALA A 350 -15.05 7.77 -9.23
CA ALA A 350 -14.49 6.41 -9.20
C ALA A 350 -13.55 6.10 -10.37
N LYS A 351 -13.66 6.83 -11.50
CA LYS A 351 -12.87 6.61 -12.72
C LYS A 351 -12.13 7.89 -13.10
N THR A 352 -10.96 7.75 -13.71
CA THR A 352 -10.13 8.88 -14.19
C THR A 352 -10.92 9.91 -15.00
N GLU A 353 -11.73 9.46 -15.97
CA GLU A 353 -12.48 10.40 -16.83
C GLU A 353 -13.58 11.16 -16.06
N ASP A 354 -14.22 10.50 -15.08
CA ASP A 354 -15.17 11.17 -14.19
C ASP A 354 -14.44 12.14 -13.26
N ARG A 355 -13.28 11.76 -12.72
CA ARG A 355 -12.43 12.62 -11.88
C ARG A 355 -12.00 13.89 -12.60
N LYS A 356 -11.58 13.80 -13.86
CA LYS A 356 -11.23 14.96 -14.70
C LYS A 356 -12.41 15.89 -14.94
N LEU A 357 -13.60 15.35 -15.18
CA LEU A 357 -14.82 16.15 -15.37
C LEU A 357 -15.27 16.81 -14.06
N ILE A 358 -15.30 16.07 -12.96
CA ILE A 358 -15.67 16.56 -11.63
C ILE A 358 -14.70 17.66 -11.18
N ALA A 359 -13.39 17.46 -11.35
CA ALA A 359 -12.39 18.50 -11.10
C ALA A 359 -12.71 19.77 -11.91
N GLY A 360 -12.98 19.62 -13.20
CA GLY A 360 -13.40 20.72 -14.07
C GLY A 360 -14.64 21.47 -13.55
N ILE A 361 -15.65 20.75 -13.05
CA ILE A 361 -16.86 21.34 -12.47
C ILE A 361 -16.53 22.16 -11.22
N PHE A 362 -15.69 21.66 -10.31
CA PHE A 362 -15.28 22.42 -9.13
C PHE A 362 -14.58 23.73 -9.53
N TYR A 363 -13.66 23.68 -10.50
CA TYR A 363 -13.03 24.91 -11.00
C TYR A 363 -14.01 25.86 -11.68
N ASN A 364 -14.97 25.35 -12.47
CA ASN A 364 -16.00 26.18 -13.10
C ASN A 364 -16.85 26.91 -12.05
N ARG A 365 -17.24 26.20 -10.98
CA ARG A 365 -17.98 26.80 -9.86
C ARG A 365 -17.19 27.89 -9.16
N LEU A 366 -15.91 27.63 -8.83
CA LEU A 366 -15.04 28.62 -8.21
C LEU A 366 -14.94 29.89 -9.06
N ASN A 367 -14.77 29.74 -10.37
CA ASN A 367 -14.68 30.87 -11.30
C ASN A 367 -15.97 31.68 -11.44
N GLN A 368 -17.12 31.08 -11.13
CA GLN A 368 -18.43 31.72 -11.12
C GLN A 368 -18.87 32.17 -9.71
N ASN A 369 -17.99 32.10 -8.70
CA ASN A 369 -18.32 32.35 -7.30
C ASN A 369 -19.50 31.51 -6.80
N MET A 370 -19.63 30.27 -7.30
CA MET A 370 -20.61 29.30 -6.83
C MET A 370 -20.00 28.44 -5.71
N PRO A 371 -20.74 28.15 -4.63
CA PRO A 371 -20.31 27.18 -3.62
C PRO A 371 -20.09 25.79 -4.23
N LEU A 372 -19.11 25.04 -3.71
CA LEU A 372 -18.75 23.72 -4.25
C LEU A 372 -19.83 22.66 -3.97
N GLN A 373 -20.51 22.75 -2.83
CA GLN A 373 -21.62 21.89 -2.42
C GLN A 373 -21.30 20.39 -2.49
N SER A 374 -20.16 19.98 -1.95
CA SER A 374 -19.81 18.56 -1.79
C SER A 374 -20.10 18.09 -0.37
N ASN A 375 -20.86 16.99 -0.25
CA ASN A 375 -21.15 16.32 1.02
C ASN A 375 -19.86 15.86 1.72
N ILE A 376 -18.80 15.56 0.97
CA ILE A 376 -17.52 15.05 1.48
C ILE A 376 -16.90 16.01 2.50
N ALA A 377 -16.92 17.31 2.22
CA ALA A 377 -16.40 18.33 3.13
C ALA A 377 -17.22 18.45 4.42
N ILE A 378 -18.55 18.26 4.33
CA ILE A 378 -19.44 18.27 5.49
C ILE A 378 -19.21 17.02 6.36
N LEU A 379 -19.13 15.84 5.74
CA LEU A 379 -18.79 14.60 6.44
C LEU A 379 -17.43 14.69 7.14
N TYR A 380 -16.45 15.35 6.52
CA TYR A 380 -15.16 15.61 7.16
C TYR A 380 -15.30 16.53 8.36
N ALA A 381 -16.03 17.64 8.23
CA ALA A 381 -16.29 18.56 9.34
C ALA A 381 -16.98 17.87 10.53
N GLU A 382 -17.89 16.92 10.27
CA GLU A 382 -18.56 16.12 11.29
C GLU A 382 -17.71 14.99 11.86
N GLY A 383 -16.53 14.70 11.29
CA GLY A 383 -15.70 13.55 11.67
C GLY A 383 -16.31 12.20 11.25
N LYS A 384 -17.19 12.20 10.25
CA LYS A 384 -17.85 11.01 9.71
C LYS A 384 -17.29 10.54 8.37
N LEU A 385 -16.40 11.32 7.74
CA LEU A 385 -15.78 10.92 6.48
C LEU A 385 -15.05 9.58 6.62
N GLY A 386 -15.31 8.67 5.68
CA GLY A 386 -14.73 7.32 5.68
C GLY A 386 -15.45 6.30 6.56
N GLN A 387 -16.55 6.68 7.22
CA GLN A 387 -17.47 5.75 7.88
C GLN A 387 -18.50 5.23 6.88
N ASN A 388 -19.03 4.03 7.14
CA ASN A 388 -20.15 3.49 6.37
C ASN A 388 -21.44 4.24 6.75
N ILE A 389 -21.86 5.18 5.90
CA ILE A 389 -23.13 5.91 6.04
C ILE A 389 -24.17 5.34 5.08
N SER A 390 -25.45 5.34 5.48
CA SER A 390 -26.52 4.93 4.58
C SER A 390 -26.83 6.04 3.57
N LEU A 391 -27.45 5.69 2.43
CA LEU A 391 -27.89 6.68 1.46
C LEU A 391 -28.90 7.68 2.06
N ALA A 392 -29.72 7.23 3.02
CA ALA A 392 -30.66 8.09 3.72
C ALA A 392 -29.94 9.09 4.64
N ASP A 393 -28.87 8.66 5.32
CA ASP A 393 -28.05 9.55 6.16
C ASP A 393 -27.30 10.57 5.30
N ASP A 394 -26.74 10.14 4.15
CA ASP A 394 -26.06 11.04 3.21
C ASP A 394 -27.02 12.10 2.61
N ALA A 395 -28.24 11.69 2.24
CA ALA A 395 -29.27 12.61 1.76
C ALA A 395 -29.80 13.57 2.85
N ALA A 396 -29.64 13.21 4.12
CA ALA A 396 -30.09 13.97 5.28
C ALA A 396 -28.97 14.78 5.98
N ILE A 397 -27.78 14.85 5.36
CA ILE A 397 -26.66 15.64 5.88
C ILE A 397 -27.10 17.09 6.16
N ASP A 398 -26.75 17.59 7.35
CA ASP A 398 -26.97 18.99 7.69
C ASP A 398 -25.97 19.88 6.93
N THR A 399 -26.44 20.50 5.86
CA THR A 399 -25.64 21.42 5.05
C THR A 399 -25.51 22.82 5.67
N SER A 400 -26.09 23.06 6.86
CA SER A 400 -26.07 24.34 7.57
C SER A 400 -25.06 24.42 8.71
N ILE A 401 -24.24 23.37 8.92
CA ILE A 401 -23.26 23.33 10.01
C ILE A 401 -22.29 24.52 10.00
N ASP A 402 -21.97 25.06 11.17
CA ASP A 402 -20.96 26.11 11.30
C ASP A 402 -19.55 25.49 11.33
N SER A 403 -18.94 25.38 10.15
CA SER A 403 -17.58 24.87 9.98
C SER A 403 -16.85 25.61 8.85
N PRO A 404 -15.53 25.89 8.96
CA PRO A 404 -14.73 26.39 7.83
C PRO A 404 -14.76 25.49 6.60
N TYR A 405 -15.04 24.20 6.77
CA TYR A 405 -15.18 23.22 5.69
C TYR A 405 -16.60 23.18 5.08
N ASN A 406 -17.53 24.02 5.54
CA ASN A 406 -18.87 24.07 4.95
C ASN A 406 -18.87 24.81 3.60
N VAL A 407 -18.71 24.03 2.53
CA VAL A 407 -18.72 24.51 1.13
C VAL A 407 -20.13 24.60 0.51
N TYR A 408 -21.18 24.49 1.32
CA TYR A 408 -22.57 24.80 0.89
C TYR A 408 -22.88 26.28 1.09
N THR A 409 -22.46 26.84 2.23
CA THR A 409 -22.75 28.24 2.59
C THR A 409 -21.59 29.17 2.29
N LYS A 410 -20.35 28.66 2.31
CA LYS A 410 -19.13 29.45 2.04
C LYS A 410 -18.68 29.25 0.60
N VAL A 411 -18.46 30.36 -0.10
CA VAL A 411 -17.90 30.37 -1.45
C VAL A 411 -16.39 30.28 -1.38
N GLY A 412 -15.78 29.56 -2.32
CA GLY A 412 -14.34 29.33 -2.38
C GLY A 412 -13.94 27.93 -1.94
N LEU A 413 -12.64 27.72 -1.77
CA LEU A 413 -12.09 26.47 -1.26
C LEU A 413 -12.16 26.43 0.26
N MET A 414 -12.31 25.22 0.79
CA MET A 414 -12.11 24.93 2.21
C MET A 414 -10.63 25.12 2.61
N PRO A 415 -10.31 25.30 3.92
CA PRO A 415 -8.95 25.67 4.35
C PRO A 415 -7.83 24.69 3.98
N GLY A 416 -8.16 23.43 3.68
CA GLY A 416 -7.22 22.40 3.26
C GLY A 416 -7.94 21.11 2.86
N PRO A 417 -7.19 20.04 2.52
CA PRO A 417 -7.74 18.75 2.13
C PRO A 417 -8.57 18.09 3.23
N VAL A 418 -9.33 17.07 2.84
CA VAL A 418 -10.17 16.24 3.75
C VAL A 418 -9.69 14.81 3.88
N ASP A 419 -8.84 14.35 2.96
CA ASP A 419 -8.24 13.03 2.95
C ASP A 419 -6.93 13.04 2.15
N SER A 420 -6.24 11.89 2.12
CA SER A 420 -5.08 11.59 1.29
C SER A 420 -5.50 11.17 -0.13
N PRO A 421 -5.47 12.06 -1.14
CA PRO A 421 -5.90 11.73 -2.49
C PRO A 421 -4.93 10.78 -3.19
N SER A 422 -5.45 10.03 -4.16
CA SER A 422 -4.64 9.23 -5.08
C SER A 422 -3.83 10.11 -6.05
N LEU A 423 -2.78 9.55 -6.66
CA LEU A 423 -2.09 10.23 -7.75
C LEU A 423 -3.02 10.52 -8.93
N ASP A 424 -3.97 9.63 -9.24
CA ASP A 424 -4.93 9.82 -10.33
C ASP A 424 -5.90 11.00 -10.05
N ALA A 425 -6.36 11.18 -8.82
CA ALA A 425 -7.17 12.34 -8.44
C ALA A 425 -6.37 13.65 -8.49
N ILE A 426 -5.10 13.62 -8.06
CA ILE A 426 -4.16 14.75 -8.18
C ILE A 426 -3.96 15.11 -9.65
N GLU A 427 -3.59 14.15 -10.51
CA GLU A 427 -3.37 14.36 -11.93
C GLU A 427 -4.63 14.84 -12.65
N SER A 428 -5.80 14.28 -12.30
CA SER A 428 -7.10 14.72 -12.82
C SER A 428 -7.45 16.15 -12.43
N SER A 429 -6.98 16.60 -11.25
CA SER A 429 -7.18 17.97 -10.76
C SER A 429 -6.23 18.99 -11.39
N ILE A 430 -5.13 18.55 -12.00
CA ILE A 430 -4.23 19.37 -12.81
C ILE A 430 -4.69 19.39 -14.28
N ASN A 431 -5.10 18.22 -14.78
CA ASN A 431 -5.42 17.96 -16.19
C ASN A 431 -6.92 17.70 -16.37
N GLN A 432 -7.75 18.64 -15.91
CA GLN A 432 -9.20 18.51 -16.01
C GLN A 432 -9.70 18.53 -17.45
N THR A 433 -10.85 17.87 -17.67
CA THR A 433 -11.54 17.92 -18.96
C THR A 433 -12.34 19.21 -19.06
N LYS A 434 -12.07 20.00 -20.11
CA LYS A 434 -12.81 21.24 -20.36
C LYS A 434 -14.28 20.92 -20.63
N SER A 435 -15.17 21.57 -19.89
CA SER A 435 -16.61 21.52 -20.11
C SER A 435 -17.28 22.77 -19.54
N ASP A 436 -18.54 23.00 -19.91
CA ASP A 436 -19.39 24.05 -19.33
C ASP A 436 -20.25 23.51 -18.17
N TYR A 437 -19.99 22.27 -17.73
CA TYR A 437 -20.77 21.66 -16.66
C TYR A 437 -20.55 22.39 -15.34
N LEU A 438 -21.64 22.52 -14.58
CA LEU A 438 -21.67 23.13 -13.25
C LEU A 438 -22.23 22.17 -12.21
N TYR A 439 -22.81 21.05 -12.61
CA TYR A 439 -23.45 20.09 -11.71
C TYR A 439 -23.12 18.68 -12.14
N PHE A 440 -23.06 17.77 -11.17
CA PHE A 440 -22.96 16.35 -11.41
C PHE A 440 -23.79 15.59 -10.38
N VAL A 441 -24.19 14.38 -10.71
CA VAL A 441 -24.85 13.45 -9.78
C VAL A 441 -24.49 12.02 -10.17
N ALA A 442 -24.08 11.21 -9.20
CA ALA A 442 -23.80 9.81 -9.42
C ALA A 442 -25.05 8.96 -9.17
N ASN A 443 -25.32 8.01 -10.05
CA ASN A 443 -26.35 7.00 -9.84
C ASN A 443 -25.88 5.99 -8.78
N VAL A 444 -26.68 5.87 -7.73
CA VAL A 444 -26.40 5.05 -6.54
C VAL A 444 -26.37 3.54 -6.80
N GLN A 445 -26.87 3.07 -7.96
CA GLN A 445 -26.94 1.64 -8.29
C GLN A 445 -25.80 1.17 -9.19
N ASP A 446 -25.45 1.95 -10.22
CA ASP A 446 -24.46 1.57 -11.24
C ASP A 446 -23.19 2.45 -11.24
N GLY A 447 -23.15 3.48 -10.41
CA GLY A 447 -22.01 4.40 -10.27
C GLY A 447 -21.81 5.31 -11.48
N LYS A 448 -22.76 5.38 -12.42
CA LYS A 448 -22.65 6.28 -13.57
C LYS A 448 -22.87 7.73 -13.14
N VAL A 449 -21.96 8.62 -13.53
CA VAL A 449 -22.07 10.06 -13.27
C VAL A 449 -22.80 10.76 -14.42
N TYR A 450 -23.74 11.63 -14.06
CA TYR A 450 -24.52 12.46 -14.96
C TYR A 450 -24.17 13.92 -14.73
N TYR A 451 -23.80 14.61 -15.80
CA TYR A 451 -23.33 15.99 -15.77
C TYR A 451 -24.40 16.94 -16.28
N ALA A 452 -24.44 18.17 -15.77
CA ALA A 452 -25.42 19.17 -16.16
C ALA A 452 -24.83 20.59 -16.15
N THR A 453 -25.30 21.42 -17.08
CA THR A 453 -24.91 22.83 -17.19
C THR A 453 -25.85 23.75 -16.42
N THR A 454 -27.12 23.35 -16.28
CA THR A 454 -28.18 24.12 -15.63
C THR A 454 -28.71 23.43 -14.39
N ARG A 455 -29.32 24.21 -13.48
CA ARG A 455 -29.91 23.67 -12.26
C ARG A 455 -31.11 22.76 -12.59
N GLU A 456 -31.91 23.13 -13.57
CA GLU A 456 -33.10 22.38 -13.99
C GLU A 456 -32.74 21.01 -14.58
N GLU A 457 -31.64 20.92 -15.33
CA GLU A 457 -31.11 19.65 -15.83
C GLU A 457 -30.59 18.77 -14.69
N HIS A 458 -29.87 19.36 -13.74
CA HIS A 458 -29.41 18.66 -12.55
C HIS A 458 -30.56 18.10 -11.71
N ASP A 459 -31.58 18.91 -11.41
CA ASP A 459 -32.73 18.48 -10.62
C ASP A 459 -33.49 17.33 -11.30
N ARG A 460 -33.53 17.32 -12.65
CA ARG A 460 -34.07 16.18 -13.42
C ARG A 460 -33.22 14.92 -13.24
N ASN A 461 -31.90 15.04 -13.36
CA ASN A 461 -30.98 13.90 -13.16
C ASN A 461 -31.09 13.34 -11.73
N VAL A 462 -31.20 14.20 -10.71
CA VAL A 462 -31.41 13.80 -9.30
C VAL A 462 -32.73 13.04 -9.15
N GLN A 463 -33.82 13.56 -9.73
CA GLN A 463 -35.12 12.91 -9.64
C GLN A 463 -35.12 11.51 -10.31
N GLU A 464 -34.49 11.40 -11.48
CA GLU A 464 -34.46 10.15 -12.25
C GLU A 464 -33.53 9.10 -11.63
N HIS A 465 -32.35 9.50 -11.15
CA HIS A 465 -31.28 8.58 -10.77
C HIS A 465 -31.07 8.42 -9.26
N ILE A 466 -31.59 9.31 -8.42
CA ILE A 466 -31.52 9.21 -6.94
C ILE A 466 -32.91 8.99 -6.32
N ASN A 467 -33.81 9.97 -6.43
CA ASN A 467 -35.07 9.96 -5.67
C ASN A 467 -35.97 8.78 -6.06
N SER A 468 -36.02 8.44 -7.35
CA SER A 468 -36.78 7.27 -7.84
C SER A 468 -36.36 5.96 -7.15
N LYS A 469 -35.11 5.86 -6.66
CA LYS A 469 -34.52 4.68 -6.03
C LYS A 469 -34.67 4.65 -4.52
N LEU A 470 -34.69 5.81 -3.86
CA LEU A 470 -35.05 5.94 -2.44
C LEU A 470 -36.47 5.43 -2.16
N HIS A 471 -37.41 5.71 -3.07
CA HIS A 471 -38.78 5.22 -2.92
C HIS A 471 -38.93 3.71 -3.19
N GLN A 472 -38.09 3.14 -4.06
CA GLN A 472 -38.11 1.69 -4.34
C GLN A 472 -37.55 0.87 -3.17
N SER A 473 -36.46 1.31 -2.55
CA SER A 473 -35.84 0.62 -1.41
C SER A 473 -36.76 0.58 -0.17
N ASN A 474 -37.52 1.65 0.09
CA ASN A 474 -38.51 1.69 1.16
C ASN A 474 -39.77 0.86 0.89
N SER A 475 -39.99 0.37 -0.34
CA SER A 475 -41.15 -0.45 -0.71
C SER A 475 -40.87 -1.95 -0.67
N THR A 476 -39.64 -2.35 -0.36
CA THR A 476 -39.16 -3.74 -0.35
C THR A 476 -38.80 -4.29 1.03
N ASN A 477 -39.11 -3.57 2.12
CA ASN A 477 -38.94 -4.05 3.50
C ASN A 477 -40.27 -4.48 4.13
#